data_AF-A0A4Q2X996-F1
#
_entry.id   AF-A0A4Q2X996-F1
#
_cell.length_a   1.000
_cell.length_b   1.000
_cell.length_c   1.000
_cell.angle_alpha   90.00
_cell.angle_beta   90.00
_cell.angle_gamma   90.00
#
_symmetry.space_group_name_H-M   'P 1'
#
loop_
_entity.id
_entity.type
_entity.pdbx_description
1 polymer ?
#
loop_
_entity_poly.entity_id
_entity_poly.type
_entity_poly.pdbx_seq_one_letter_code
_entity_poly.pdbx_strand_id
1 'polypeptide(L)'
;MKLSSHSRRNFLRGMGACIALPAFEAFMPKALAATAGAGRPFATTATGAPLRMAFLYFPNGAIPDQWNPVGTGKDFQFGNTLAPLEPLRHRVQVLSGLEHLNADPGNDGAGDHARANGTFLTGVRVKKTAGSDIYAGISLDQIAAQHIGKSTRFASLE
;
A
#
# COMPACT_ATOMS: atom_id res chain seq x y z
N MET A 1 -33.64 -60.21 -15.21
CA MET A 1 -32.58 -59.24 -14.88
C MET A 1 -32.22 -58.49 -16.17
N LYS A 2 -32.68 -57.24 -16.36
CA LYS A 2 -32.40 -56.48 -17.60
C LYS A 2 -31.04 -55.77 -17.44
N LEU A 3 -30.05 -56.18 -18.23
CA LEU A 3 -28.76 -55.48 -18.34
C LEU A 3 -29.01 -54.10 -18.97
N SER A 4 -28.72 -53.03 -18.24
CA SER A 4 -28.84 -51.66 -18.75
C SER A 4 -27.79 -51.43 -19.85
N SER A 5 -28.22 -51.34 -21.10
CA SER A 5 -27.34 -50.99 -22.22
C SER A 5 -26.88 -49.54 -22.05
N HIS A 6 -25.60 -49.33 -21.75
CA HIS A 6 -25.02 -48.00 -21.76
C HIS A 6 -24.95 -47.53 -23.23
N SER A 7 -25.80 -46.58 -23.60
CA SER A 7 -25.85 -46.05 -24.96
C SER A 7 -24.54 -45.32 -25.28
N ARG A 8 -23.90 -45.68 -26.40
CA ARG A 8 -22.72 -44.97 -26.94
C ARG A 8 -22.96 -43.45 -27.03
N ARG A 9 -24.21 -43.04 -27.28
CA ARG A 9 -24.64 -41.65 -27.28
C ARG A 9 -24.45 -40.97 -25.93
N ASN A 10 -24.75 -41.65 -24.82
CA ASN A 10 -24.58 -41.10 -23.48
C ASN A 10 -23.10 -41.03 -23.10
N PHE A 11 -22.30 -42.02 -23.50
CA PHE A 11 -20.85 -42.00 -23.31
C PHE A 11 -20.19 -40.83 -24.05
N LEU A 12 -20.52 -40.62 -25.33
CA LEU A 12 -19.98 -39.51 -26.12
C LEU A 12 -20.46 -38.14 -25.62
N ARG A 13 -21.70 -38.02 -25.12
CA ARG A 13 -22.20 -36.80 -24.46
C ARG A 13 -21.43 -36.51 -23.16
N GLY A 14 -21.12 -37.54 -22.38
CA GLY A 14 -20.29 -37.43 -21.17
C GLY A 14 -18.86 -36.97 -21.48
N MET A 15 -18.21 -37.59 -22.48
CA MET A 15 -16.88 -37.15 -22.94
C MET A 15 -16.86 -35.71 -23.45
N GLY A 16 -17.91 -35.29 -24.16
CA GLY A 16 -18.06 -33.90 -24.60
C GLY A 16 -18.07 -32.92 -23.42
N ALA A 17 -18.75 -33.26 -22.32
CA ALA A 17 -18.75 -32.44 -21.10
C ALA A 17 -17.35 -32.38 -20.45
N CYS A 18 -16.62 -33.50 -20.38
CA CYS A 18 -15.28 -33.55 -19.80
C CYS A 18 -14.24 -32.74 -20.58
N ILE A 19 -14.43 -32.55 -21.90
CA ILE A 19 -13.52 -31.73 -22.73
C ILE A 19 -13.98 -30.27 -22.76
N ALA A 20 -15.30 -30.02 -22.79
CA ALA A 20 -15.85 -28.68 -22.85
C ALA A 20 -15.65 -27.90 -21.54
N LEU A 21 -15.77 -28.52 -20.36
CA LEU A 21 -15.60 -27.83 -19.08
C LEU A 21 -14.20 -27.20 -18.91
N PRO A 22 -13.08 -27.92 -19.10
CA PRO A 22 -11.75 -27.33 -19.03
C PRO A 22 -11.49 -26.26 -20.08
N ALA A 23 -12.03 -26.43 -21.30
CA ALA A 23 -11.93 -25.42 -22.34
C ALA A 23 -12.69 -24.14 -21.95
N PHE A 24 -13.83 -24.26 -21.25
CA PHE A 24 -14.60 -23.12 -20.75
C PHE A 24 -13.85 -22.35 -19.65
N GLU A 25 -13.10 -23.05 -18.78
CA GLU A 25 -12.19 -22.39 -17.82
C GLU A 25 -11.06 -21.62 -18.52
N ALA A 26 -10.55 -22.11 -19.66
CA ALA A 26 -9.51 -21.42 -20.42
C ALA A 26 -9.98 -20.09 -21.06
N PHE A 27 -11.28 -19.95 -21.29
CA PHE A 27 -11.90 -18.70 -21.78
C PHE A 27 -12.38 -17.78 -20.65
N MET A 28 -12.35 -18.22 -19.39
CA MET A 28 -12.61 -17.32 -18.28
C MET A 28 -11.45 -16.33 -18.14
N PRO A 29 -11.72 -15.02 -18.07
CA PRO A 29 -10.73 -14.04 -17.68
C PRO A 29 -10.10 -14.48 -16.35
N LYS A 30 -8.77 -14.56 -16.28
CA LYS A 30 -8.05 -14.93 -15.03
C LYS A 30 -8.50 -14.10 -13.81
N ALA A 31 -9.00 -12.89 -14.06
CA ALA A 31 -9.62 -12.03 -13.04
C ALA A 31 -10.90 -12.62 -12.41
N LEU A 32 -11.74 -13.34 -13.19
CA LEU A 32 -12.93 -14.01 -12.68
C LEU A 32 -12.59 -15.33 -11.96
N ALA A 33 -11.63 -16.12 -12.48
CA ALA A 33 -11.18 -17.35 -11.81
C ALA A 33 -10.52 -17.08 -10.44
N ALA A 34 -9.81 -15.95 -10.29
CA ALA A 34 -9.23 -15.53 -9.02
C ALA A 34 -10.28 -15.17 -7.94
N THR A 35 -11.55 -14.96 -8.31
CA THR A 35 -12.63 -14.56 -7.39
C THR A 35 -13.50 -15.70 -6.87
N ALA A 36 -13.35 -16.92 -7.40
CA ALA A 36 -14.29 -18.02 -7.14
C ALA A 36 -14.07 -18.77 -5.81
N GLY A 37 -13.14 -18.36 -4.95
CA GLY A 37 -12.91 -19.06 -3.67
C GLY A 37 -11.83 -18.50 -2.75
N ALA A 38 -11.02 -17.55 -3.21
CA ALA A 38 -10.13 -16.80 -2.32
C ALA A 38 -10.91 -15.62 -1.72
N GLY A 39 -10.94 -15.50 -0.39
CA GLY A 39 -11.40 -14.27 0.27
C GLY A 39 -10.70 -13.04 -0.34
N ARG A 40 -11.36 -11.88 -0.28
CA ARG A 40 -10.83 -10.63 -0.86
C ARG A 40 -9.34 -10.49 -0.51
N PRO A 41 -8.44 -10.33 -1.50
CA PRO A 41 -7.03 -10.13 -1.21
C PRO A 41 -6.86 -8.94 -0.27
N PHE A 42 -5.95 -9.04 0.70
CA PHE A 42 -5.61 -7.90 1.55
C PHE A 42 -5.23 -6.70 0.69
N ALA A 43 -5.54 -5.50 1.19
CA ALA A 43 -5.25 -4.25 0.51
C ALA A 43 -5.84 -4.13 -0.91
N THR A 44 -7.12 -4.51 -1.08
CA THR A 44 -7.88 -4.24 -2.32
C THR A 44 -9.11 -3.36 -2.05
N THR A 45 -9.49 -2.54 -3.03
CA THR A 45 -10.70 -1.71 -2.99
C THR A 45 -11.96 -2.58 -3.11
N ALA A 46 -13.13 -1.95 -2.95
CA ALA A 46 -14.41 -2.62 -3.20
C ALA A 46 -14.53 -3.17 -4.64
N THR A 47 -13.86 -2.55 -5.61
CA THR A 47 -13.82 -2.96 -7.02
C THR A 47 -12.74 -3.98 -7.34
N GLY A 48 -11.96 -4.43 -6.33
CA GLY A 48 -10.85 -5.38 -6.51
C GLY A 48 -9.55 -4.75 -7.00
N ALA A 49 -9.47 -3.42 -7.10
CA ALA A 49 -8.23 -2.74 -7.46
C ALA A 49 -7.24 -2.77 -6.28
N PRO A 50 -5.92 -2.89 -6.50
CA PRO A 50 -4.93 -2.78 -5.42
C PRO A 50 -5.01 -1.41 -4.72
N LEU A 51 -4.98 -1.41 -3.39
CA LEU A 51 -4.78 -0.18 -2.62
C LEU A 51 -3.36 0.34 -2.85
N ARG A 52 -3.24 1.67 -2.86
CA ARG A 52 -1.97 2.36 -3.02
C ARG A 52 -1.60 3.02 -1.71
N MET A 53 -0.31 3.00 -1.41
CA MET A 53 0.29 3.72 -0.30
C MET A 53 1.04 4.91 -0.88
N ALA A 54 0.92 6.07 -0.24
CA ALA A 54 1.64 7.27 -0.61
C ALA A 54 2.25 7.89 0.64
N PHE A 55 3.50 8.32 0.51
CA PHE A 55 4.21 9.08 1.54
C PHE A 55 4.42 10.49 0.99
N LEU A 56 3.92 11.49 1.71
CA LEU A 56 4.05 12.89 1.33
C LEU A 56 4.86 13.59 2.40
N TYR A 57 5.88 14.34 1.96
CA TYR A 57 6.77 15.08 2.83
C TYR A 57 6.72 16.58 2.51
N PHE A 58 6.75 17.41 3.55
CA PHE A 58 6.72 18.86 3.42
C PHE A 58 8.02 19.48 3.98
N PRO A 59 9.04 19.71 3.13
CA PRO A 59 10.43 19.93 3.56
C PRO A 59 10.70 21.25 4.27
N ASN A 60 9.85 22.25 4.07
CA ASN A 60 10.00 23.56 4.69
C ASN A 60 9.20 23.69 5.99
N GLY A 61 8.51 22.63 6.41
CA GLY A 61 7.69 22.62 7.61
C GLY A 61 6.43 23.49 7.49
N ALA A 62 5.53 23.32 8.46
CA ALA A 62 4.32 24.12 8.61
C ALA A 62 4.41 25.01 9.85
N ILE A 63 3.52 25.99 9.97
CA ILE A 63 3.36 26.77 11.20
C ILE A 63 2.70 25.84 12.24
N PRO A 64 3.42 25.40 13.30
CA PRO A 64 2.94 24.30 14.16
C PRO A 64 1.58 24.56 14.80
N ASP A 65 1.35 25.79 15.27
CA ASP A 65 0.08 26.18 15.91
C ASP A 65 -1.12 26.19 14.94
N GLN A 66 -0.86 26.31 13.64
CA GLN A 66 -1.90 26.23 12.60
C GLN A 66 -2.01 24.85 11.97
N TRP A 67 -1.01 23.99 12.18
CA TRP A 67 -0.94 22.64 11.64
C TRP A 67 -1.50 21.60 12.61
N ASN A 68 -1.08 21.68 13.88
CA ASN A 68 -1.39 20.68 14.88
C ASN A 68 -2.88 20.69 15.23
N PRO A 69 -3.49 19.51 15.40
CA PRO A 69 -4.87 19.42 15.85
C PRO A 69 -4.98 19.79 17.33
N VAL A 70 -6.16 20.27 17.72
CA VAL A 70 -6.51 20.51 19.12
C VAL A 70 -7.42 19.39 19.62
N GLY A 71 -7.13 18.84 20.80
CA GLY A 71 -7.87 17.72 21.36
C GLY A 71 -7.46 16.36 20.78
N THR A 72 -8.18 15.31 21.17
CA THR A 72 -7.83 13.91 20.88
C THR A 72 -9.06 13.07 20.54
N GLY A 73 -8.86 11.89 19.96
CA GLY A 73 -9.94 10.97 19.66
C GLY A 73 -10.66 11.34 18.36
N LYS A 74 -11.97 11.08 18.27
CA LYS A 74 -12.75 11.34 17.05
C LYS A 74 -13.16 12.82 16.90
N ASP A 75 -13.22 13.53 18.02
CA ASP A 75 -13.73 14.90 18.12
C ASP A 75 -12.60 15.93 18.27
N PHE A 76 -11.39 15.60 17.80
CA PHE A 76 -10.31 16.59 17.69
C PHE A 76 -10.74 17.76 16.81
N GLN A 77 -9.93 18.81 16.69
CA GLN A 77 -10.16 19.91 15.76
C GLN A 77 -8.94 20.10 14.89
N PHE A 78 -9.11 20.19 13.57
CA PHE A 78 -7.99 20.52 12.70
C PHE A 78 -7.48 21.93 12.99
N GLY A 79 -6.16 22.12 12.87
CA GLY A 79 -5.59 23.46 12.76
C GLY A 79 -5.99 24.12 11.44
N ASN A 80 -5.88 25.45 11.36
CA ASN A 80 -6.29 26.24 10.20
C ASN A 80 -5.69 25.76 8.87
N THR A 81 -4.44 25.28 8.88
CA THR A 81 -3.76 24.75 7.68
C THR A 81 -4.45 23.48 7.15
N LEU A 82 -5.05 22.68 8.02
CA LEU A 82 -5.73 21.43 7.67
C LEU A 82 -7.25 21.58 7.53
N ALA A 83 -7.80 22.79 7.69
CA ALA A 83 -9.23 23.07 7.56
C ALA A 83 -9.88 22.55 6.25
N PRO A 84 -9.21 22.56 5.08
CA PRO A 84 -9.78 21.96 3.87
C PRO A 84 -10.07 20.46 3.95
N LEU A 85 -9.48 19.75 4.92
CA LEU A 85 -9.70 18.31 5.14
C LEU A 85 -10.94 18.01 6.01
N GLU A 86 -11.61 19.03 6.53
CA GLU A 86 -12.78 18.88 7.40
C GLU A 86 -13.86 17.92 6.83
N PRO A 87 -14.25 17.99 5.54
CA PRO A 87 -15.23 17.05 4.98
C PRO A 87 -14.78 15.58 5.00
N LEU A 88 -13.47 15.35 5.14
CA LEU A 88 -12.82 14.04 5.16
C LEU A 88 -12.32 13.64 6.56
N ARG A 89 -12.68 14.37 7.63
CA ARG A 89 -12.23 14.11 9.01
C ARG A 89 -12.34 12.64 9.41
N HIS A 90 -13.45 11.98 9.08
CA HIS A 90 -13.71 10.57 9.36
C HIS A 90 -12.76 9.58 8.65
N ARG A 91 -11.93 10.05 7.71
CA ARG A 91 -10.92 9.29 6.97
C ARG A 91 -9.49 9.71 7.28
N VAL A 92 -9.30 10.73 8.11
CA VAL A 92 -7.99 11.31 8.43
C VAL A 92 -7.68 11.04 9.89
N GLN A 93 -6.50 10.52 10.14
CA GLN A 93 -5.93 10.40 11.47
C GLN A 93 -4.71 11.29 11.54
N VAL A 94 -4.62 12.12 12.56
CA VAL A 94 -3.43 12.92 12.84
C VAL A 94 -2.73 12.32 14.05
N LEU A 95 -1.47 11.93 13.86
CA LEU A 95 -0.63 11.35 14.90
C LEU A 95 0.47 12.36 15.25
N SER A 96 0.60 12.68 16.53
CA SER A 96 1.58 13.61 17.07
C SER A 96 2.58 12.88 17.97
N GLY A 97 3.75 13.49 18.21
CA GLY A 97 4.80 12.88 19.03
C GLY A 97 5.59 11.76 18.34
N LEU A 98 5.56 11.72 17.00
CA LEU A 98 6.35 10.79 16.17
C LEU A 98 7.64 11.45 15.64
N GLU A 99 8.25 12.30 16.46
CA GLU A 99 9.48 13.01 16.12
C GLU A 99 10.64 12.02 15.95
N HIS A 100 11.44 12.24 14.92
CA HIS A 100 12.55 11.35 14.62
C HIS A 100 13.85 11.90 15.21
N LEU A 101 14.26 11.39 16.38
CA LEU A 101 15.50 11.83 17.06
C LEU A 101 16.76 11.72 16.18
N ASN A 102 16.76 10.77 15.24
CA ASN A 102 17.84 10.63 14.26
C ASN A 102 17.94 11.82 13.29
N ALA A 103 16.90 12.64 13.14
CA ALA A 103 16.91 13.87 12.35
C ALA A 103 17.48 15.09 13.11
N ASP A 104 17.60 15.02 14.44
CA ASP A 104 18.06 16.13 15.27
C ASP A 104 19.54 16.48 15.02
N PRO A 105 19.99 17.71 15.35
CA PRO A 105 21.37 18.15 15.16
C PRO A 105 22.42 17.22 15.75
N GLY A 106 22.17 16.65 16.94
CA GLY A 106 23.12 15.78 17.66
C GLY A 106 24.54 16.37 17.74
N ASN A 107 25.55 15.50 17.75
CA ASN A 107 26.96 15.90 17.95
C ASN A 107 27.66 16.41 16.68
N ASP A 108 27.11 16.15 15.49
CA ASP A 108 27.65 16.57 14.19
C ASP A 108 26.99 17.86 13.64
N GLY A 109 26.24 18.54 14.51
CA GLY A 109 25.64 19.85 14.28
C GLY A 109 24.43 19.81 13.35
N ALA A 110 23.86 21.01 13.15
CA ALA A 110 22.66 21.20 12.33
C ALA A 110 22.88 20.73 10.88
N GLY A 111 21.84 20.17 10.30
CA GLY A 111 21.80 19.67 8.92
C GLY A 111 20.38 19.33 8.51
N ASP A 112 19.41 20.01 9.12
CA ASP A 112 18.11 19.43 9.43
C ASP A 112 17.29 19.21 8.16
N HIS A 113 17.45 20.07 7.13
CA HIS A 113 16.81 19.84 5.83
C HIS A 113 17.28 18.55 5.15
N ALA A 114 18.59 18.34 5.02
CA ALA A 114 19.13 17.14 4.37
C ALA A 114 18.91 15.89 5.23
N ARG A 115 19.08 16.02 6.54
CA ARG A 115 18.94 14.91 7.49
C ARG A 115 17.49 14.48 7.65
N ALA A 116 16.54 15.41 7.78
CA ALA A 116 15.12 15.08 7.90
C ALA A 116 14.60 14.36 6.66
N ASN A 117 14.96 14.82 5.46
CA ASN A 117 14.64 14.15 4.20
C ASN A 117 15.11 12.69 4.19
N GLY A 118 16.40 12.47 4.46
CA GLY A 118 16.98 11.13 4.45
C GLY A 118 16.39 10.22 5.53
N THR A 119 16.04 10.78 6.69
CA THR A 119 15.52 10.02 7.83
C THR A 119 14.04 9.65 7.66
N PHE A 120 13.24 10.45 6.95
CA PHE A 120 11.77 10.34 6.91
C PHE A 120 11.24 8.91 6.68
N LEU A 121 11.76 8.19 5.68
CA LEU A 121 11.33 6.81 5.38
C LEU A 121 12.36 5.73 5.74
N THR A 122 13.60 6.11 6.05
CA THR A 122 14.68 5.14 6.36
C THR A 122 14.84 4.94 7.86
N GLY A 123 14.47 5.94 8.65
CA GLY A 123 14.77 6.07 10.06
C GLY A 123 16.25 6.09 10.42
N VAL A 124 17.14 6.22 9.45
CA VAL A 124 18.60 6.22 9.66
C VAL A 124 19.08 7.64 9.91
N ARG A 125 19.97 7.81 10.91
CA ARG A 125 20.75 9.04 11.05
C ARG A 125 21.78 9.13 9.93
N VAL A 126 21.41 9.78 8.83
CA VAL A 126 22.28 9.93 7.67
C VAL A 126 23.54 10.71 8.07
N LYS A 127 24.70 10.15 7.72
CA LYS A 127 26.01 10.77 7.96
C LYS A 127 26.06 12.14 7.27
N LYS A 128 26.41 13.18 8.03
CA LYS A 128 26.70 14.49 7.47
C LYS A 128 28.04 14.45 6.75
N THR A 129 28.02 14.55 5.43
CA THR A 129 29.20 14.51 4.57
C THR A 129 28.97 15.33 3.31
N ALA A 130 30.05 15.83 2.71
CA ALA A 130 30.04 16.42 1.36
C ALA A 130 30.55 15.43 0.29
N GLY A 131 30.98 14.24 0.70
CA GLY A 131 31.48 13.18 -0.18
C GLY A 131 30.40 12.21 -0.64
N SER A 132 30.84 11.14 -1.31
CA SER A 132 29.97 10.06 -1.81
C SER A 132 29.69 8.97 -0.79
N ASP A 133 30.12 9.14 0.46
CA ASP A 133 29.96 8.21 1.58
C ASP A 133 28.62 8.38 2.31
N ILE A 134 27.59 8.81 1.58
CA ILE A 134 26.21 8.85 2.07
C ILE A 134 25.71 7.40 2.12
N TYR A 135 25.23 7.01 3.30
CA TYR A 135 24.60 5.72 3.51
C TYR A 135 23.29 5.91 4.25
N ALA A 136 22.24 5.30 3.70
CA ALA A 136 20.95 5.12 4.35
C ALA A 136 20.52 3.66 4.15
N GLY A 137 19.76 3.13 5.11
CA GLY A 137 19.20 1.79 5.01
C GLY A 137 18.05 1.71 4.00
N ILE A 138 17.47 0.53 3.87
CA ILE A 138 16.23 0.34 3.09
C ILE A 138 15.10 1.19 3.69
N SER A 139 14.37 1.91 2.84
CA SER A 139 13.24 2.74 3.27
C SER A 139 11.95 1.94 3.42
N LEU A 140 11.01 2.46 4.19
CA LEU A 140 9.70 1.85 4.44
C LEU A 140 8.92 1.58 3.14
N ASP A 141 8.96 2.51 2.19
CA ASP A 141 8.31 2.36 0.89
C ASP A 141 8.99 1.29 0.03
N GLN A 142 10.32 1.13 0.10
CA GLN A 142 11.04 0.03 -0.54
C GLN A 142 10.65 -1.33 0.07
N ILE A 143 10.53 -1.41 1.40
CA ILE A 143 10.00 -2.62 2.07
C ILE A 143 8.57 -2.90 1.59
N ALA A 144 7.71 -1.89 1.52
CA ALA A 144 6.34 -2.07 1.03
C ALA A 144 6.34 -2.60 -0.42
N ALA A 145 7.12 -1.99 -1.32
CA ALA A 145 7.24 -2.38 -2.71
C ALA A 145 7.69 -3.85 -2.88
N GLN A 146 8.60 -4.35 -2.04
CA GLN A 146 9.02 -5.76 -2.05
C GLN A 146 7.87 -6.74 -1.76
N HIS A 147 6.91 -6.34 -0.92
CA HIS A 147 5.79 -7.17 -0.50
C HIS A 147 4.58 -7.05 -1.42
N ILE A 148 4.21 -5.83 -1.83
CA ILE A 148 2.95 -5.56 -2.56
C ILE A 148 3.15 -5.10 -4.02
N GLY A 149 4.38 -4.80 -4.43
CA GLY A 149 4.68 -4.23 -5.75
C GLY A 149 4.46 -5.16 -6.94
N LYS A 150 4.20 -6.46 -6.70
CA LYS A 150 3.86 -7.44 -7.75
C LYS A 150 2.43 -7.30 -8.27
N SER A 151 1.58 -6.56 -7.56
CA SER A 151 0.16 -6.36 -7.90
C SER A 151 -0.08 -5.19 -8.86
N THR A 152 0.95 -4.41 -9.16
CA THR A 152 0.91 -3.22 -10.02
C THR A 152 1.99 -3.30 -11.10
N ARG A 153 1.83 -2.52 -12.18
CA ARG A 153 2.82 -2.48 -13.28
C ARG A 153 4.20 -2.02 -12.81
N PHE A 154 4.22 -1.06 -11.90
CA PHE A 154 5.43 -0.55 -11.25
C PHE A 154 5.32 -0.84 -9.75
N ALA A 155 6.42 -1.31 -9.15
CA ALA A 155 6.44 -1.67 -7.74
C ALA A 155 6.48 -0.45 -6.81
N SER A 156 7.08 0.66 -7.27
CA SER A 156 7.11 1.96 -6.61
C SER A 156 7.16 3.08 -7.67
N LEU A 157 6.76 4.29 -7.29
CA LEU A 157 6.90 5.53 -8.06
C LEU A 157 7.42 6.60 -7.09
N GLU A 158 8.49 7.30 -7.49
CA GLU A 158 9.12 8.41 -6.77
C GLU A 158 8.99 9.71 -7.57
#